data_AF-A0A6B2T3D2-F1
#
_entry.id   AF-A0A6B2T3D2-F1
#
_cell.length_a   1.000
_cell.length_b   1.000
_cell.length_c   1.000
_cell.angle_alpha   90.00
_cell.angle_beta   90.00
_cell.angle_gamma   90.00
#
_symmetry.space_group_name_H-M   'P 1'
#
loop_
_entity.id
_entity.type
_entity.pdbx_description
1 polymer ?
#
loop_
_entity_poly.entity_id
_entity_poly.type
_entity_poly.pdbx_seq_one_letter_code
_entity_poly.pdbx_strand_id
1 'polypeptide(L)'
;VDPAQLAQGADRLRAGLSARFRNQEDVQLVLSPERVLTPVLLKELAQAAKAVPWIVLFFDTYERTGPFLDGWLHEVMTTTRHGALSAHVVVVTAGQQPFDTARWGGYADFVTDIALAPFTEEESRSLLAGKGVVAEPVVEEVLRLSGCLPVLVSTLAENRPADPGDVGDPSGTAVERFLKWEQDPVRRASALACALPRRLDADVVAAAVDGVCAAEDVPGIFAWLRSLPFVSDRGGRLQYHDVVRAPMLRLQRHRSPRGWAELQGALAGAYAQWRAEVETGREHDDLWEDEQWRELRLAESYHLLCGTPRTALPVVLRDVVDACDVGAAVARRW
;
A
#
# COMPACT_ATOMS: atom_id res chain seq x y z
N VAL A 1 -4.43 17.23 2.01
CA VAL A 1 -5.48 18.17 1.57
C VAL A 1 -6.70 17.36 1.12
N ASP A 2 -7.92 17.79 1.47
CA ASP A 2 -9.16 17.10 1.07
C ASP A 2 -9.58 17.54 -0.35
N PRO A 3 -9.65 16.64 -1.35
CA PRO A 3 -10.08 16.95 -2.70
C PRO A 3 -11.52 17.48 -2.75
N ALA A 4 -12.38 17.13 -1.79
CA ALA A 4 -13.72 17.71 -1.69
C ALA A 4 -13.64 19.20 -1.27
N GLN A 5 -12.70 19.56 -0.39
CA GLN A 5 -12.46 20.96 -0.02
C GLN A 5 -11.80 21.77 -1.15
N LEU A 6 -10.89 21.15 -1.93
CA LEU A 6 -10.33 21.79 -3.13
C LEU A 6 -11.38 21.99 -4.22
N ALA A 7 -12.24 21.00 -4.46
CA ALA A 7 -13.36 21.10 -5.39
C ALA A 7 -14.36 22.17 -4.94
N GLN A 8 -14.74 22.20 -3.66
CA GLN A 8 -15.59 23.25 -3.09
C GLN A 8 -14.93 24.64 -3.14
N GLY A 9 -13.62 24.73 -2.94
CA GLY A 9 -12.86 25.97 -3.09
C GLY A 9 -12.86 26.47 -4.54
N ALA A 10 -12.66 25.57 -5.50
CA ALA A 10 -12.74 25.86 -6.93
C ALA A 10 -14.18 26.26 -7.34
N ASP A 11 -15.20 25.60 -6.80
CA ASP A 11 -16.60 25.89 -7.09
C ASP A 11 -17.06 27.21 -6.46
N ARG A 12 -16.56 27.57 -5.26
CA ARG A 12 -16.78 28.89 -4.66
C ARG A 12 -16.10 30.01 -5.46
N LEU A 13 -14.88 29.76 -5.96
CA LEU A 13 -14.19 30.68 -6.86
C LEU A 13 -14.96 30.84 -8.18
N ARG A 14 -15.43 29.74 -8.79
CA ARG A 14 -16.29 29.79 -9.99
C ARG A 14 -17.57 30.56 -9.73
N ALA A 15 -18.27 30.29 -8.62
CA ALA A 15 -19.51 30.97 -8.26
C ALA A 15 -19.29 32.48 -8.04
N GLY A 16 -18.24 32.86 -7.32
CA GLY A 16 -17.88 34.27 -7.08
C GLY A 16 -17.48 35.04 -8.34
N LEU A 17 -16.83 34.37 -9.30
CA LEU A 17 -16.45 34.94 -10.60
C LEU A 17 -17.65 35.00 -11.57
N SER A 18 -18.54 34.00 -11.51
CA SER A 18 -19.73 33.95 -12.37
C SER A 18 -20.76 35.06 -12.12
N ALA A 19 -20.83 35.58 -10.90
CA ALA A 19 -21.69 36.72 -10.57
C ALA A 19 -21.21 38.05 -11.18
N ARG A 20 -20.02 38.08 -11.81
CA ARG A 20 -19.35 39.28 -12.34
C ARG A 20 -19.06 39.24 -13.84
N PHE A 21 -19.58 38.27 -14.59
CA PHE A 21 -19.33 38.14 -16.03
C PHE A 21 -19.61 39.44 -16.79
N ARG A 22 -18.54 40.17 -17.15
CA ARG A 22 -18.62 41.39 -17.95
C ARG A 22 -17.86 41.28 -19.26
N ASN A 23 -16.85 40.40 -19.38
CA ASN A 23 -16.07 40.20 -20.62
C ASN A 23 -15.72 38.71 -20.93
N GLN A 24 -15.30 38.44 -22.18
CA GLN A 24 -14.98 37.09 -22.70
C GLN A 24 -13.82 36.40 -21.94
N GLU A 25 -12.88 37.18 -21.40
CA GLU A 25 -11.77 36.68 -20.58
C GLU A 25 -12.24 36.12 -19.22
N ASP A 26 -13.25 36.74 -18.59
CA ASP A 26 -13.83 36.25 -17.33
C ASP A 26 -14.54 34.90 -17.52
N VAL A 27 -15.21 34.75 -18.68
CA VAL A 27 -15.86 33.49 -19.07
C VAL A 27 -14.82 32.39 -19.28
N GLN A 28 -13.72 32.70 -19.97
CA GLN A 28 -12.64 31.74 -20.20
C GLN A 28 -11.90 31.35 -18.92
N LEU A 29 -11.74 32.29 -17.98
CA LEU A 29 -11.17 32.03 -16.65
C LEU A 29 -12.03 31.05 -15.84
N VAL A 30 -13.36 31.08 -15.98
CA VAL A 30 -14.27 30.16 -15.29
C VAL A 30 -14.34 28.79 -15.96
N LEU A 31 -14.36 28.75 -17.30
CA LEU A 31 -14.52 27.53 -18.09
C LEU A 31 -13.21 26.74 -18.28
N SER A 32 -12.07 27.42 -18.36
CA SER A 32 -10.75 26.82 -18.57
C SER A 32 -9.68 27.62 -17.83
N PRO A 33 -9.75 27.67 -16.49
CA PRO A 33 -8.85 28.47 -15.65
C PRO A 33 -7.38 28.16 -15.94
N GLU A 34 -7.04 26.90 -16.22
CA GLU A 34 -5.69 26.46 -16.54
C GLU A 34 -5.12 27.15 -17.78
N ARG A 35 -5.94 27.47 -18.78
CA ARG A 35 -5.47 28.16 -20.01
C ARG A 35 -5.11 29.62 -19.75
N VAL A 36 -5.77 30.26 -18.79
CA VAL A 36 -5.57 31.67 -18.46
C VAL A 36 -4.51 31.82 -17.36
N LEU A 37 -4.56 31.00 -16.32
CA LEU A 37 -3.72 31.12 -15.14
C LEU A 37 -2.34 30.49 -15.29
N THR A 38 -2.20 29.41 -16.07
CA THR A 38 -0.88 28.77 -16.24
C THR A 38 0.15 29.69 -16.88
N PRO A 39 -0.15 30.44 -17.97
CA PRO A 39 0.82 31.39 -18.53
C PRO A 39 1.23 32.50 -17.55
N VAL A 40 0.29 32.97 -16.72
CA VAL A 40 0.58 33.97 -15.68
C VAL A 40 1.51 33.36 -14.64
N LEU A 41 1.21 32.16 -14.14
CA LEU A 41 2.05 31.43 -13.19
C LEU A 41 3.48 31.24 -13.74
N LEU A 42 3.62 30.78 -14.99
CA LEU A 42 4.93 30.54 -15.60
C LEU A 42 5.74 31.83 -15.74
N LYS A 43 5.09 32.95 -16.09
CA LYS A 43 5.73 34.26 -16.16
C LYS A 43 6.22 34.73 -14.79
N GLU A 44 5.38 34.60 -13.76
CA GLU A 44 5.75 34.96 -12.38
C GLU A 44 6.89 34.08 -11.85
N LEU A 45 6.85 32.76 -12.11
CA LEU A 45 7.95 31.84 -11.77
C LEU A 45 9.25 32.22 -12.49
N ALA A 46 9.18 32.55 -13.79
CA ALA A 46 10.35 32.99 -14.54
C ALA A 46 10.92 34.30 -14.02
N GLN A 47 10.08 35.22 -13.54
CA GLN A 47 10.52 36.47 -12.92
C GLN A 47 11.15 36.22 -11.55
N ALA A 48 10.53 35.39 -10.71
CA ALA A 48 11.06 35.00 -9.41
C ALA A 48 12.41 34.26 -9.54
N ALA A 49 12.55 33.42 -10.56
CA ALA A 49 13.78 32.69 -10.86
C ALA A 49 14.97 33.60 -11.21
N LYS A 50 14.75 34.89 -11.50
CA LYS A 50 15.86 35.85 -11.69
C LYS A 50 16.50 36.27 -10.37
N ALA A 51 15.80 36.09 -9.25
CA ALA A 51 16.26 36.50 -7.93
C ALA A 51 16.91 35.36 -7.13
N VAL A 52 16.75 34.11 -7.57
CA VAL A 52 17.25 32.91 -6.87
C VAL A 52 17.86 31.91 -7.85
N PRO A 53 18.85 31.10 -7.44
CA PRO A 53 19.45 30.10 -8.34
C PRO A 53 18.47 29.02 -8.81
N TRP A 54 17.54 28.63 -7.93
CA TRP A 54 16.57 27.56 -8.15
C TRP A 54 15.26 27.85 -7.42
N ILE A 55 14.15 27.43 -8.03
CA ILE A 55 12.83 27.32 -7.41
C ILE A 55 12.46 25.83 -7.38
N VAL A 56 11.99 25.33 -6.24
CA VAL A 56 11.53 23.95 -6.12
C VAL A 56 10.04 23.92 -5.81
N LEU A 57 9.26 23.21 -6.62
CA LEU A 57 7.82 23.04 -6.46
C LEU A 57 7.53 21.62 -5.94
N PHE A 58 7.04 21.51 -4.72
CA PHE A 58 6.68 20.23 -4.10
C PHE A 58 5.17 19.94 -4.23
N PHE A 59 4.85 18.79 -4.78
CA PHE A 59 3.50 18.24 -4.88
C PHE A 59 3.40 17.00 -3.99
N ASP A 60 2.94 17.21 -2.76
CA ASP A 60 2.80 16.17 -1.75
C ASP A 60 1.45 15.43 -1.86
N THR A 61 1.39 14.20 -1.33
CA THR A 61 0.24 13.30 -1.40
C THR A 61 -0.23 13.10 -2.85
N TYR A 62 0.74 12.86 -3.75
CA TYR A 62 0.52 12.85 -5.20
C TYR A 62 -0.45 11.76 -5.67
N GLU A 63 -0.65 10.69 -4.89
CA GLU A 63 -1.67 9.68 -5.15
C GLU A 63 -3.11 10.26 -5.17
N ARG A 64 -3.33 11.43 -4.56
CA ARG A 64 -4.63 12.12 -4.55
C ARG A 64 -4.70 13.27 -5.54
N THR A 65 -3.60 13.99 -5.73
CA THR A 65 -3.57 15.18 -6.58
C THR A 65 -3.18 14.85 -8.02
N GLY A 66 -2.38 13.81 -8.23
CA GLY A 66 -1.91 13.30 -9.53
C GLY A 66 -3.02 13.02 -10.54
N PRO A 67 -4.14 12.34 -10.21
CA PRO A 67 -5.23 12.12 -11.17
C PRO A 67 -5.76 13.38 -11.85
N PHE A 68 -5.64 14.54 -11.18
CA PHE A 68 -5.99 15.86 -11.72
C PHE A 68 -4.78 16.64 -12.25
N LEU A 69 -3.64 16.60 -11.54
CA LEU A 69 -2.48 17.44 -11.82
C LEU A 69 -1.50 16.85 -12.83
N ASP A 70 -1.41 15.53 -12.94
CA ASP A 70 -0.32 14.86 -13.66
C ASP A 70 -0.33 15.15 -15.16
N GLY A 71 -1.53 15.18 -15.76
CA GLY A 71 -1.68 15.62 -17.15
C GLY A 71 -1.29 17.09 -17.37
N TRP A 72 -1.73 17.98 -16.49
CA TRP A 72 -1.37 19.40 -16.55
C TRP A 72 0.13 19.63 -16.34
N LEU A 73 0.72 18.95 -15.37
CA LEU A 73 2.14 19.06 -15.05
C LEU A 73 2.99 18.56 -16.21
N HIS A 74 2.60 17.42 -16.81
CA HIS A 74 3.22 16.93 -18.03
C HIS A 74 3.14 17.97 -19.16
N GLU A 75 1.98 18.57 -19.43
CA GLU A 75 1.85 19.63 -20.45
C GLU A 75 2.75 20.84 -20.16
N VAL A 76 2.83 21.29 -18.91
CA VAL A 76 3.67 22.42 -18.49
C VAL A 76 5.16 22.16 -18.65
N MET A 77 5.61 20.94 -18.33
CA MET A 77 7.04 20.60 -18.35
C MET A 77 7.55 20.22 -19.73
N THR A 78 6.69 19.68 -20.59
CA THR A 78 7.10 19.06 -21.86
C THR A 78 6.72 19.87 -23.09
N THR A 79 5.86 20.88 -22.94
CA THR A 79 5.37 21.69 -24.06
C THR A 79 5.50 23.18 -23.78
N THR A 80 5.38 23.99 -24.84
CA THR A 80 5.30 25.45 -24.72
C THR A 80 3.87 25.98 -24.84
N ARG A 81 2.85 25.11 -24.72
CA ARG A 81 1.43 25.46 -24.94
C ARG A 81 0.97 26.61 -24.05
N HIS A 82 1.46 26.63 -22.82
CA HIS A 82 1.12 27.64 -21.81
C HIS A 82 2.23 28.68 -21.62
N GLY A 83 3.28 28.67 -22.45
CA GLY A 83 4.56 29.33 -22.18
C GLY A 83 5.62 28.32 -21.73
N ALA A 84 6.88 28.73 -21.74
CA ALA A 84 7.99 27.88 -21.33
C ALA A 84 8.22 27.97 -19.81
N LEU A 85 8.33 26.82 -19.14
CA LEU A 85 8.80 26.76 -17.76
C LEU A 85 10.28 27.16 -17.71
N SER A 86 10.65 27.96 -16.71
CA SER A 86 12.05 28.34 -16.50
C SER A 86 12.91 27.11 -16.20
N ALA A 87 14.10 27.03 -16.79
CA ALA A 87 15.07 25.96 -16.54
C ALA A 87 15.61 25.96 -15.09
N HIS A 88 15.33 27.01 -14.31
CA HIS A 88 15.66 27.12 -12.89
C HIS A 88 14.58 26.54 -11.96
N VAL A 89 13.54 25.90 -12.49
CA VAL A 89 12.48 25.26 -11.70
C VAL A 89 12.69 23.76 -11.66
N VAL A 90 12.75 23.20 -10.46
CA VAL A 90 12.70 21.76 -10.20
C VAL A 90 11.33 21.41 -9.66
N VAL A 91 10.72 20.37 -10.20
CA VAL A 91 9.44 19.85 -9.70
C VAL A 91 9.69 18.53 -8.98
N VAL A 92 9.10 18.41 -7.79
CA VAL A 92 9.15 17.19 -6.98
C VAL A 92 7.73 16.73 -6.72
N THR A 93 7.40 15.52 -7.17
CA THR A 93 6.17 14.82 -6.79
C THR A 93 6.50 13.81 -5.70
N ALA A 94 5.70 13.81 -4.63
CA ALA A 94 5.86 12.89 -3.52
C ALA A 94 4.53 12.15 -3.31
N GLY A 95 4.54 10.84 -3.50
CA GLY A 95 3.35 10.01 -3.36
C GLY A 95 3.69 8.54 -3.21
N GLN A 96 2.65 7.74 -3.06
CA GLN A 96 2.79 6.30 -2.77
C GLN A 96 2.80 5.42 -4.03
N GLN A 97 2.37 5.98 -5.17
CA GLN A 97 2.32 5.26 -6.44
C GLN A 97 3.67 5.34 -7.16
N PRO A 98 4.07 4.28 -7.89
CA PRO A 98 5.28 4.31 -8.69
C PRO A 98 5.18 5.35 -9.81
N PHE A 99 6.34 5.74 -10.33
CA PHE A 99 6.44 6.66 -11.45
C PHE A 99 5.67 6.15 -12.68
N ASP A 100 4.82 7.00 -13.27
CA ASP A 100 4.04 6.66 -14.47
C ASP A 100 4.92 6.70 -15.72
N THR A 101 5.54 5.56 -16.02
CA THR A 101 6.37 5.39 -17.22
C THR A 101 5.59 5.52 -18.52
N ALA A 102 4.27 5.30 -18.52
CA ALA A 102 3.46 5.42 -19.72
C ALA A 102 3.29 6.89 -20.13
N ARG A 103 3.11 7.79 -19.15
CA ARG A 103 3.03 9.23 -19.40
C ARG A 103 4.41 9.87 -19.56
N TRP A 104 5.33 9.57 -18.65
CA TRP A 104 6.59 10.30 -18.52
C TRP A 104 7.81 9.60 -19.14
N GLY A 105 7.65 8.37 -19.68
CA GLY A 105 8.77 7.56 -20.16
C GLY A 105 9.62 8.20 -21.25
N GLY A 106 9.05 9.11 -22.05
CA GLY A 106 9.80 9.88 -23.06
C GLY A 106 10.76 10.93 -22.47
N TYR A 107 10.69 11.19 -21.16
CA TYR A 107 11.48 12.20 -20.45
C TYR A 107 12.31 11.61 -19.32
N ALA A 108 12.56 10.30 -19.33
CA ALA A 108 13.27 9.60 -18.27
C ALA A 108 14.65 10.20 -17.94
N ASP A 109 15.36 10.76 -18.93
CA ASP A 109 16.67 11.42 -18.73
C ASP A 109 16.59 12.70 -17.88
N PHE A 110 15.40 13.28 -17.72
CA PHE A 110 15.14 14.50 -16.96
C PHE A 110 14.37 14.23 -15.65
N VAL A 111 14.12 12.96 -15.35
CA VAL A 111 13.38 12.55 -14.15
C VAL A 111 14.24 11.62 -13.31
N THR A 112 14.25 11.86 -12.00
CA THR A 112 14.87 10.95 -11.03
C THR A 112 13.79 10.44 -10.10
N ASP A 113 13.51 9.13 -10.18
CA ASP A 113 12.63 8.45 -9.24
C ASP A 113 13.43 7.99 -8.02
N ILE A 114 12.97 8.34 -6.82
CA ILE A 114 13.61 8.01 -5.54
C ILE A 114 12.61 7.23 -4.70
N ALA A 115 12.72 5.91 -4.74
CA ALA A 115 11.91 5.02 -3.92
C ALA A 115 12.33 5.11 -2.44
N LEU A 116 11.39 5.50 -1.57
CA LEU A 116 11.61 5.53 -0.12
C LEU A 116 11.29 4.16 0.49
N ALA A 117 12.33 3.42 0.86
CA ALA A 117 12.21 2.18 1.62
C ALA A 117 11.90 2.46 3.11
N PRO A 118 11.45 1.46 3.88
CA PRO A 118 11.58 1.49 5.34
C PRO A 118 13.03 1.81 5.72
N PHE A 119 13.22 2.37 6.92
CA PHE A 119 14.57 2.62 7.40
C PHE A 119 15.38 1.33 7.50
N THR A 120 16.68 1.46 7.32
CA THR A 120 17.63 0.46 7.79
C THR A 120 17.56 0.38 9.32
N GLU A 121 18.12 -0.70 9.86
CA GLU A 121 18.25 -0.83 11.32
C GLU A 121 19.08 0.33 11.90
N GLU A 122 20.16 0.74 11.23
CA GLU A 122 21.03 1.84 11.66
C GLU A 122 20.30 3.19 11.70
N GLU A 123 19.52 3.51 10.65
CA GLU A 123 18.69 4.72 10.61
C GLU A 123 17.61 4.70 11.70
N SER A 124 16.99 3.53 11.93
CA SER A 124 15.99 3.35 12.98
C SER A 124 16.59 3.54 14.38
N ARG A 125 17.77 2.95 14.63
CA ARG A 125 18.54 3.15 15.87
C ARG A 125 18.95 4.60 16.06
N SER A 126 19.35 5.29 14.99
CA SER A 126 19.69 6.71 15.02
C SER A 126 18.48 7.58 15.38
N LEU A 127 17.30 7.30 14.82
CA LEU A 127 16.05 7.97 15.19
C LEU A 127 15.67 7.72 16.66
N LEU A 128 15.84 6.48 17.14
CA LEU A 128 15.56 6.11 18.54
C LEU A 128 16.49 6.82 19.51
N ALA A 129 17.80 6.85 19.21
CA ALA A 129 18.79 7.56 19.99
C ALA A 129 18.49 9.06 20.06
N GLY A 130 18.10 9.68 18.94
CA GLY A 130 17.67 11.08 18.89
C GLY A 130 16.43 11.38 19.76
N LYS A 131 15.61 10.35 20.05
CA LYS A 131 14.46 10.44 20.96
C LYS A 131 14.78 10.05 22.41
N GLY A 132 16.01 9.64 22.69
CA GLY A 132 16.47 9.21 24.02
C GLY A 132 16.18 7.74 24.35
N VAL A 133 15.79 6.93 23.36
CA VAL A 133 15.58 5.49 23.52
C VAL A 133 16.86 4.77 23.09
N VAL A 134 17.67 4.36 24.07
CA VAL A 134 19.00 3.76 23.83
C VAL A 134 19.20 2.41 24.52
N ALA A 135 18.27 2.00 25.37
CA ALA A 135 18.34 0.70 26.03
C ALA A 135 18.11 -0.41 25.00
N GLU A 136 19.11 -1.26 24.79
CA GLU A 136 19.11 -2.26 23.71
C GLU A 136 17.85 -3.15 23.72
N PRO A 137 17.36 -3.67 24.86
CA PRO A 137 16.13 -4.46 24.87
C PRO A 137 14.90 -3.70 24.35
N VAL A 138 14.83 -2.39 24.64
CA VAL A 138 13.73 -1.52 24.17
C VAL A 138 13.88 -1.24 22.68
N VAL A 139 15.11 -0.99 22.22
CA VAL A 139 15.41 -0.76 20.81
C VAL A 139 15.05 -1.99 19.96
N GLU A 140 15.47 -3.19 20.38
CA GLU A 140 15.13 -4.45 19.71
C GLU A 140 13.61 -4.64 19.62
N GLU A 141 12.88 -4.35 20.70
CA GLU A 141 11.42 -4.47 20.72
C GLU A 141 10.74 -3.46 19.78
N VAL A 142 11.23 -2.21 19.74
CA VAL A 142 10.73 -1.20 18.80
C VAL A 142 11.00 -1.61 17.35
N LEU A 143 12.20 -2.11 17.03
CA LEU A 143 12.53 -2.59 15.68
C LEU A 143 11.61 -3.75 15.26
N ARG A 144 11.42 -4.72 16.16
CA ARG A 144 10.56 -5.89 15.94
C ARG A 144 9.10 -5.50 15.68
N LEU A 145 8.56 -4.53 16.44
CA LEU A 145 7.17 -4.10 16.29
C LEU A 145 6.94 -3.16 15.11
N SER A 146 7.90 -2.27 14.84
CA SER A 146 7.79 -1.26 13.78
C SER A 146 8.10 -1.78 12.38
N GLY A 147 8.89 -2.86 12.25
CA GLY A 147 9.42 -3.30 10.96
C GLY A 147 10.22 -2.20 10.25
N CYS A 148 10.90 -1.36 11.04
CA CYS A 148 11.65 -0.17 10.60
C CYS A 148 10.83 0.87 9.80
N LEU A 149 9.49 0.88 9.91
CA LEU A 149 8.71 1.98 9.36
C LEU A 149 8.98 3.26 10.17
N PRO A 150 9.48 4.35 9.55
CA PRO A 150 9.86 5.57 10.27
C PRO A 150 8.73 6.10 11.16
N VAL A 151 7.50 6.01 10.66
CA VAL A 151 6.30 6.44 11.36
C VAL A 151 6.00 5.63 12.61
N LEU A 152 6.23 4.31 12.59
CA LEU A 152 6.00 3.42 13.73
C LEU A 152 7.16 3.50 14.73
N VAL A 153 8.41 3.57 14.24
CA VAL A 153 9.59 3.83 15.07
C VAL A 153 9.39 5.11 15.89
N SER A 154 9.00 6.20 15.23
CA SER A 154 8.75 7.48 15.91
C SER A 154 7.61 7.42 16.93
N THR A 155 6.53 6.69 16.62
CA THR A 155 5.34 6.55 17.48
C THR A 155 5.66 5.73 18.74
N LEU A 156 6.34 4.60 18.59
CA LEU A 156 6.74 3.76 19.72
C LEU A 156 7.76 4.44 20.64
N ALA A 157 8.60 5.31 20.08
CA ALA A 157 9.58 6.07 20.83
C ALA A 157 9.01 7.34 21.49
N GLU A 158 7.76 7.72 21.22
CA GLU A 158 7.19 9.01 21.63
C GLU A 158 7.15 9.20 23.15
N ASN A 159 6.85 8.13 23.90
CA ASN A 159 6.80 8.14 25.36
C ASN A 159 8.12 7.76 26.05
N ARG A 160 9.21 7.56 25.29
CA ARG A 160 10.52 7.14 25.80
C ARG A 160 10.43 5.91 26.74
N PRO A 161 9.98 4.76 26.23
CA PRO A 161 9.88 3.53 27.02
C PRO A 161 11.23 3.19 27.67
N ALA A 162 11.19 2.79 28.94
CA ALA A 162 12.38 2.44 29.71
C ALA A 162 12.56 0.92 29.79
N ASP A 163 11.47 0.16 29.65
CA ASP A 163 11.44 -1.31 29.60
C ASP A 163 10.74 -1.80 28.32
N PRO A 164 11.09 -2.98 27.78
CA PRO A 164 10.38 -3.56 26.64
C PRO A 164 8.86 -3.68 26.86
N GLY A 165 8.41 -3.93 28.09
CA GLY A 165 6.99 -4.00 28.44
C GLY A 165 6.24 -2.67 28.33
N ASP A 166 6.96 -1.54 28.31
CA ASP A 166 6.38 -0.20 28.09
C ASP A 166 6.11 0.07 26.60
N VAL A 167 6.65 -0.75 25.71
CA VAL A 167 6.45 -0.64 24.26
C VAL A 167 5.10 -1.27 23.90
N GLY A 168 4.07 -0.43 23.76
CA GLY A 168 2.75 -0.88 23.32
C GLY A 168 2.75 -1.42 21.89
N ASP A 169 1.78 -2.29 21.54
CA ASP A 169 1.60 -2.75 20.16
C ASP A 169 1.09 -1.60 19.26
N PRO A 170 1.86 -1.13 18.26
CA PRO A 170 1.45 -0.01 17.42
C PRO A 170 0.43 -0.41 16.34
N SER A 171 0.01 -1.68 16.29
CA SER A 171 -0.74 -2.23 15.16
C SER A 171 -2.06 -1.50 14.88
N GLY A 172 -2.78 -1.05 15.92
CA GLY A 172 -3.99 -0.23 15.75
C GLY A 172 -3.70 1.08 15.03
N THR A 173 -2.74 1.85 15.54
CA THR A 173 -2.29 3.11 14.93
C THR A 173 -1.73 2.92 13.53
N ALA A 174 -0.98 1.84 13.29
CA ALA A 174 -0.45 1.51 11.97
C ALA A 174 -1.57 1.29 10.95
N VAL A 175 -2.54 0.44 11.27
CA VAL A 175 -3.69 0.14 10.41
C VAL A 175 -4.54 1.38 10.16
N GLU A 176 -4.77 2.20 11.19
CA GLU A 176 -5.47 3.48 11.03
C GLU A 176 -4.76 4.42 10.07
N ARG A 177 -3.41 4.45 10.06
CA ARG A 177 -2.64 5.26 9.12
C ARG A 177 -2.70 4.69 7.69
N PHE A 178 -2.55 3.38 7.51
CA PHE A 178 -2.62 2.75 6.20
C PHE A 178 -3.99 2.91 5.54
N LEU A 179 -5.06 2.79 6.33
CA LEU A 179 -6.43 2.92 5.86
C LEU A 179 -7.03 4.29 6.18
N LYS A 180 -6.23 5.32 6.46
CA LYS A 180 -6.70 6.64 6.95
C LYS A 180 -7.78 7.26 6.07
N TRP A 181 -7.64 7.09 4.76
CA TRP A 181 -8.51 7.71 3.77
C TRP A 181 -9.65 6.80 3.30
N GLU A 182 -9.68 5.53 3.73
CA GLU A 182 -10.76 4.61 3.40
C GLU A 182 -11.88 4.75 4.44
N GLN A 183 -13.03 5.25 3.97
CA GLN A 183 -14.20 5.53 4.80
C GLN A 183 -15.24 4.43 4.70
N ASP A 184 -15.19 3.60 3.66
CA ASP A 184 -16.12 2.50 3.48
C ASP A 184 -15.79 1.37 4.48
N PRO A 185 -16.66 1.08 5.46
CA PRO A 185 -16.41 0.05 6.45
C PRO A 185 -16.25 -1.35 5.84
N VAL A 186 -16.90 -1.62 4.70
CA VAL A 186 -16.78 -2.90 3.99
C VAL A 186 -15.38 -3.02 3.42
N ARG A 187 -14.89 -2.01 2.68
CA ARG A 187 -13.52 -2.00 2.16
C ARG A 187 -12.47 -2.12 3.24
N ARG A 188 -12.66 -1.42 4.37
CA ARG A 188 -11.76 -1.54 5.54
C ARG A 188 -11.72 -2.97 6.07
N ALA A 189 -12.87 -3.62 6.21
CA ALA A 189 -12.96 -4.99 6.67
C ALA A 189 -12.36 -5.97 5.65
N SER A 190 -12.64 -5.78 4.36
CA SER A 190 -12.08 -6.58 3.26
C SER A 190 -10.56 -6.48 3.19
N ALA A 191 -9.96 -5.30 3.41
CA ALA A 191 -8.51 -5.16 3.47
C ALA A 191 -7.89 -5.98 4.61
N LEU A 192 -8.53 -5.99 5.78
CA LEU A 192 -8.06 -6.79 6.91
C LEU A 192 -8.19 -8.30 6.64
N ALA A 193 -9.33 -8.72 6.09
CA ALA A 193 -9.57 -10.13 5.79
C ALA A 193 -8.61 -10.63 4.70
N CYS A 194 -8.41 -9.86 3.62
CA CYS A 194 -7.47 -10.17 2.55
C CYS A 194 -5.99 -10.03 2.96
N ALA A 195 -5.67 -9.48 4.13
CA ALA A 195 -4.31 -9.54 4.65
C ALA A 195 -3.94 -10.94 5.19
N LEU A 196 -4.93 -11.80 5.48
CA LEU A 196 -4.70 -13.14 6.05
C LEU A 196 -3.97 -14.07 5.07
N PRO A 197 -4.40 -14.23 3.80
CA PRO A 197 -3.66 -15.01 2.81
C PRO A 197 -2.30 -14.38 2.50
N ARG A 198 -1.34 -15.19 2.07
CA ARG A 198 0.00 -14.70 1.64
C ARG A 198 0.01 -14.18 0.21
N ARG A 199 -0.92 -14.69 -0.61
CA ARG A 199 -1.14 -14.34 -2.03
C ARG A 199 -2.64 -14.36 -2.27
N LEU A 200 -3.10 -13.51 -3.17
CA LEU A 200 -4.52 -13.34 -3.48
C LEU A 200 -4.73 -13.40 -4.99
N ASP A 201 -5.69 -14.18 -5.42
CA ASP A 201 -6.37 -14.04 -6.71
C ASP A 201 -7.86 -13.75 -6.43
N ALA A 202 -8.70 -13.75 -7.46
CA ALA A 202 -10.13 -13.47 -7.30
C ALA A 202 -10.83 -14.49 -6.39
N ASP A 203 -10.46 -15.77 -6.46
CA ASP A 203 -11.08 -16.85 -5.70
C ASP A 203 -10.65 -16.79 -4.22
N VAL A 204 -9.37 -16.51 -3.96
CA VAL A 204 -8.87 -16.30 -2.60
C VAL A 204 -9.46 -15.04 -1.98
N VAL A 205 -9.66 -13.96 -2.76
CA VAL A 205 -10.37 -12.77 -2.25
C VAL A 205 -11.80 -13.13 -1.89
N ALA A 206 -12.53 -13.86 -2.73
CA ALA A 206 -13.88 -14.32 -2.44
C ALA A 206 -13.94 -15.11 -1.12
N ALA A 207 -13.03 -16.07 -0.94
CA ALA A 207 -12.94 -16.87 0.29
C ALA A 207 -12.57 -16.03 1.53
N ALA A 208 -11.70 -15.02 1.38
CA ALA A 208 -11.28 -14.18 2.48
C ALA A 208 -12.38 -13.20 2.93
N VAL A 209 -13.19 -12.69 2.00
CA VAL A 209 -14.25 -11.71 2.30
C VAL A 209 -15.63 -12.34 2.49
N ASP A 210 -15.70 -13.66 2.57
CA ASP A 210 -16.95 -14.36 2.89
C ASP A 210 -17.51 -13.87 4.23
N GLY A 211 -18.78 -13.51 4.24
CA GLY A 211 -19.45 -12.86 5.39
C GLY A 211 -19.03 -11.39 5.66
N VAL A 212 -18.14 -10.80 4.86
CA VAL A 212 -17.74 -9.38 4.95
C VAL A 212 -18.46 -8.51 3.95
N CYS A 213 -18.57 -8.96 2.69
CA CYS A 213 -19.32 -8.28 1.63
C CYS A 213 -20.18 -9.28 0.85
N ALA A 214 -21.07 -8.76 0.00
CA ALA A 214 -21.85 -9.62 -0.88
C ALA A 214 -20.98 -10.20 -2.01
N ALA A 215 -21.36 -11.34 -2.57
CA ALA A 215 -20.57 -12.03 -3.59
C ALA A 215 -20.42 -11.19 -4.87
N GLU A 216 -21.42 -10.40 -5.19
CA GLU A 216 -21.42 -9.44 -6.31
C GLU A 216 -20.40 -8.29 -6.15
N ASP A 217 -19.98 -7.99 -4.92
CA ASP A 217 -19.02 -6.91 -4.64
C ASP A 217 -17.56 -7.38 -4.77
N VAL A 218 -17.31 -8.69 -4.75
CA VAL A 218 -15.97 -9.29 -4.77
C VAL A 218 -15.10 -8.78 -5.92
N PRO A 219 -15.59 -8.69 -7.18
CA PRO A 219 -14.77 -8.14 -8.28
C PRO A 219 -14.36 -6.68 -8.05
N GLY A 220 -15.25 -5.88 -7.44
CA GLY A 220 -14.98 -4.49 -7.08
C GLY A 220 -13.94 -4.40 -5.96
N ILE A 221 -14.01 -5.28 -4.96
CA ILE A 221 -13.00 -5.40 -3.91
C ILE A 221 -11.65 -5.82 -4.49
N PHE A 222 -11.60 -6.82 -5.38
CA PHE A 222 -10.35 -7.26 -6.01
C PHE A 222 -9.68 -6.13 -6.80
N ALA A 223 -10.46 -5.41 -7.62
CA ALA A 223 -9.96 -4.26 -8.38
C ALA A 223 -9.48 -3.13 -7.46
N TRP A 224 -10.20 -2.86 -6.37
CA TRP A 224 -9.80 -1.86 -5.38
C TRP A 224 -8.49 -2.26 -4.67
N LEU A 225 -8.38 -3.50 -4.18
CA LEU A 225 -7.17 -4.03 -3.54
C LEU A 225 -5.95 -3.89 -4.44
N ARG A 226 -6.10 -4.18 -5.73
CA ARG A 226 -5.04 -4.01 -6.74
C ARG A 226 -4.57 -2.57 -6.91
N SER A 227 -5.40 -1.58 -6.57
CA SER A 227 -5.03 -0.16 -6.64
C SER A 227 -4.38 0.39 -5.36
N LEU A 228 -4.35 -0.41 -4.29
CA LEU A 228 -3.72 0.00 -3.04
C LEU A 228 -2.19 0.09 -3.21
N PRO A 229 -1.55 1.16 -2.74
CA PRO A 229 -0.11 1.40 -2.96
C PRO A 229 0.81 0.42 -2.21
N PHE A 230 0.28 -0.29 -1.22
CA PHE A 230 0.99 -1.31 -0.46
C PHE A 230 0.61 -2.73 -0.89
N VAL A 231 -0.04 -2.88 -2.04
CA VAL A 231 -0.35 -4.17 -2.67
C VAL A 231 0.35 -4.21 -4.01
N SER A 232 1.17 -5.24 -4.21
CA SER A 232 1.85 -5.51 -5.47
C SER A 232 1.08 -6.57 -6.26
N ASP A 233 1.00 -6.40 -7.58
CA ASP A 233 0.55 -7.46 -8.49
C ASP A 233 1.77 -8.11 -9.13
N ARG A 234 1.91 -9.42 -8.94
CA ARG A 234 2.91 -10.23 -9.63
C ARG A 234 2.22 -11.35 -10.39
N GLY A 235 1.98 -11.13 -11.68
CA GLY A 235 1.42 -12.14 -12.58
C GLY A 235 -0.02 -12.53 -12.23
N GLY A 236 -0.84 -11.56 -11.82
CA GLY A 236 -2.25 -11.78 -11.45
C GLY A 236 -2.46 -12.21 -10.00
N ARG A 237 -1.38 -12.39 -9.23
CA ARG A 237 -1.45 -12.64 -7.79
C ARG A 237 -1.09 -11.39 -7.01
N LEU A 238 -2.04 -10.87 -6.24
CA LEU A 238 -1.83 -9.73 -5.37
C LEU A 238 -1.09 -10.17 -4.10
N GLN A 239 -0.20 -9.32 -3.62
CA GLN A 239 0.55 -9.52 -2.38
C GLN A 239 0.71 -8.19 -1.64
N TYR A 240 0.25 -8.16 -0.39
CA TYR A 240 0.50 -7.04 0.51
C TYR A 240 1.99 -6.94 0.84
N HIS A 241 2.50 -5.72 0.97
CA HIS A 241 3.83 -5.49 1.52
C HIS A 241 3.85 -5.97 2.98
N ASP A 242 4.87 -6.75 3.35
CA ASP A 242 4.96 -7.38 4.67
C ASP A 242 4.88 -6.37 5.82
N VAL A 243 5.41 -5.18 5.58
CA VAL A 243 5.44 -4.07 6.52
C VAL A 243 4.04 -3.52 6.87
N VAL A 244 3.07 -3.68 5.97
CA VAL A 244 1.65 -3.33 6.17
C VAL A 244 0.87 -4.53 6.68
N ARG A 245 1.15 -5.71 6.10
CA ARG A 245 0.49 -6.97 6.43
C ARG A 245 0.70 -7.37 7.90
N ALA A 246 1.92 -7.30 8.41
CA ALA A 246 2.23 -7.75 9.77
C ALA A 246 1.43 -7.01 10.86
N PRO A 247 1.32 -5.66 10.87
CA PRO A 247 0.41 -4.94 11.75
C PRO A 247 -1.06 -5.36 11.60
N MET A 248 -1.56 -5.58 10.38
CA MET A 248 -2.95 -6.02 10.16
C MET A 248 -3.22 -7.40 10.79
N LEU A 249 -2.26 -8.32 10.69
CA LEU A 249 -2.38 -9.66 11.31
C LEU A 249 -2.36 -9.59 12.83
N ARG A 250 -1.42 -8.81 13.41
CA ARG A 250 -1.32 -8.64 14.86
C ARG A 250 -2.59 -8.00 15.43
N LEU A 251 -3.10 -6.95 14.79
CA LEU A 251 -4.34 -6.30 15.20
C LEU A 251 -5.50 -7.30 15.28
N GLN A 252 -5.69 -8.13 14.25
CA GLN A 252 -6.76 -9.13 14.22
C GLN A 252 -6.59 -10.19 15.30
N ARG A 253 -5.37 -10.71 15.48
CA ARG A 253 -5.06 -11.72 16.49
C ARG A 253 -5.28 -11.21 17.92
N HIS A 254 -4.91 -9.96 18.21
CA HIS A 254 -5.13 -9.34 19.53
C HIS A 254 -6.60 -8.99 19.77
N ARG A 255 -7.31 -8.51 18.74
CA ARG A 255 -8.72 -8.09 18.87
C ARG A 255 -9.65 -9.24 19.19
N SER A 256 -9.49 -10.39 18.54
CA SER A 256 -10.31 -11.58 18.79
C SER A 256 -9.52 -12.85 18.49
N PRO A 257 -8.91 -13.49 19.50
CA PRO A 257 -8.19 -14.76 19.29
C PRO A 257 -9.09 -15.88 18.75
N ARG A 258 -10.38 -15.90 19.12
CA ARG A 258 -11.36 -16.85 18.59
C ARG A 258 -11.71 -16.54 17.14
N GLY A 259 -12.04 -15.29 16.83
CA GLY A 259 -12.32 -14.86 15.45
C GLY A 259 -11.12 -15.06 14.53
N TRP A 260 -9.90 -14.84 15.02
CA TRP A 260 -8.67 -15.19 14.32
C TRP A 260 -8.63 -16.68 13.96
N ALA A 261 -8.88 -17.57 14.91
CA ALA A 261 -8.86 -19.01 14.65
C ALA A 261 -9.97 -19.43 13.66
N GLU A 262 -11.15 -18.83 13.75
CA GLU A 262 -12.28 -19.06 12.85
C GLU A 262 -11.96 -18.62 11.41
N LEU A 263 -11.44 -17.40 11.22
CA LEU A 263 -11.05 -16.89 9.90
C LEU A 263 -9.92 -17.71 9.27
N GLN A 264 -8.92 -18.10 10.07
CA GLN A 264 -7.84 -18.98 9.62
C GLN A 264 -8.39 -20.38 9.25
N GLY A 265 -9.33 -20.91 10.03
CA GLY A 265 -9.99 -22.18 9.76
C GLY A 265 -10.82 -22.16 8.47
N ALA A 266 -11.55 -21.08 8.20
CA ALA A 266 -12.32 -20.92 6.97
C ALA A 266 -11.43 -20.92 5.72
N LEU A 267 -10.33 -20.15 5.76
CA LEU A 267 -9.35 -20.14 4.68
C LEU A 267 -8.66 -21.48 4.49
N ALA A 268 -8.29 -22.17 5.58
CA ALA A 268 -7.77 -23.53 5.50
C ALA A 268 -8.77 -24.49 4.84
N GLY A 269 -10.06 -24.37 5.18
CA GLY A 269 -11.15 -25.15 4.58
C GLY A 269 -11.28 -24.91 3.07
N ALA A 270 -11.23 -23.65 2.63
CA ALA A 270 -11.27 -23.30 1.21
C ALA A 270 -10.09 -23.92 0.44
N TYR A 271 -8.85 -23.76 0.95
CA TYR A 271 -7.67 -24.37 0.33
C TYR A 271 -7.71 -25.90 0.34
N ALA A 272 -8.24 -26.53 1.40
CA ALA A 272 -8.41 -27.98 1.46
C ALA A 272 -9.42 -28.48 0.42
N GLN A 273 -10.51 -27.75 0.19
CA GLN A 273 -11.48 -28.06 -0.84
C GLN A 273 -10.86 -27.99 -2.25
N TRP A 274 -10.18 -26.88 -2.58
CA TRP A 274 -9.51 -26.73 -3.87
C TRP A 274 -8.41 -27.78 -4.07
N ARG A 275 -7.69 -28.14 -3.01
CA ARG A 275 -6.70 -29.22 -3.05
C ARG A 275 -7.36 -30.56 -3.39
N ALA A 276 -8.47 -30.91 -2.74
CA ALA A 276 -9.20 -32.16 -2.98
C ALA A 276 -9.75 -32.26 -4.42
N GLU A 277 -10.14 -31.13 -5.01
CA GLU A 277 -10.53 -31.06 -6.42
C GLU A 277 -9.36 -31.43 -7.36
N VAL A 278 -8.14 -30.95 -7.05
CA VAL A 278 -6.91 -31.30 -7.79
C VAL A 278 -6.49 -32.77 -7.56
N GLU A 279 -6.78 -33.34 -6.39
CA GLU A 279 -6.48 -34.74 -6.05
C GLU A 279 -7.36 -35.76 -6.77
N THR A 280 -8.52 -35.34 -7.27
CA THR A 280 -9.53 -36.25 -7.78
C THR A 280 -8.99 -37.08 -8.96
N GLY A 281 -8.89 -38.41 -8.75
CA GLY A 281 -8.45 -39.36 -9.77
C GLY A 281 -6.93 -39.54 -9.89
N ARG A 282 -6.15 -39.10 -8.89
CA ARG A 282 -4.67 -39.20 -8.89
C ARG A 282 -4.15 -40.06 -7.74
N GLU A 283 -3.00 -40.70 -7.96
CA GLU A 283 -2.27 -41.41 -6.91
C GLU A 283 -1.44 -40.43 -6.06
N HIS A 284 -1.12 -40.81 -4.82
CA HIS A 284 -0.49 -39.92 -3.84
C HIS A 284 0.90 -39.42 -4.28
N ASP A 285 1.72 -40.31 -4.86
CA ASP A 285 3.08 -39.98 -5.29
C ASP A 285 3.07 -38.95 -6.44
N ASP A 286 2.03 -38.95 -7.28
CA ASP A 286 1.85 -38.00 -8.38
C ASP A 286 1.44 -36.59 -7.91
N LEU A 287 0.97 -36.44 -6.66
CA LEU A 287 0.49 -35.16 -6.12
C LEU A 287 1.65 -34.24 -5.76
N TRP A 288 2.71 -34.79 -5.20
CA TRP A 288 3.86 -34.04 -4.73
C TRP A 288 4.75 -33.50 -5.87
N GLU A 289 4.64 -34.08 -7.07
CA GLU A 289 5.23 -33.54 -8.29
C GLU A 289 4.42 -32.35 -8.86
N ASP A 290 3.15 -32.22 -8.48
CA ASP A 290 2.26 -31.16 -8.96
C ASP A 290 2.50 -29.82 -8.23
N GLU A 291 2.83 -28.77 -8.97
CA GLU A 291 3.02 -27.44 -8.38
C GLU A 291 1.74 -26.82 -7.83
N GLN A 292 0.60 -26.96 -8.53
CA GLN A 292 -0.67 -26.41 -8.08
C GLN A 292 -1.13 -27.07 -6.78
N TRP A 293 -1.03 -28.40 -6.70
CA TRP A 293 -1.35 -29.13 -5.48
C TRP A 293 -0.47 -28.68 -4.30
N ARG A 294 0.85 -28.58 -4.50
CA ARG A 294 1.79 -28.12 -3.46
C ARG A 294 1.50 -26.70 -3.00
N GLU A 295 1.15 -25.79 -3.91
CA GLU A 295 0.79 -24.42 -3.54
C GLU A 295 -0.46 -24.37 -2.65
N LEU A 296 -1.50 -25.13 -3.01
CA LEU A 296 -2.73 -25.24 -2.22
C LEU A 296 -2.44 -25.87 -0.84
N ARG A 297 -1.64 -26.93 -0.81
CA ARG A 297 -1.26 -27.62 0.43
C ARG A 297 -0.41 -26.74 1.36
N LEU A 298 0.48 -25.93 0.79
CA LEU A 298 1.29 -24.96 1.53
C LEU A 298 0.44 -23.79 2.07
N ALA A 299 -0.58 -23.37 1.34
CA ALA A 299 -1.52 -22.34 1.80
C ALA A 299 -2.44 -22.88 2.92
N GLU A 300 -3.01 -24.08 2.75
CA GLU A 300 -3.77 -24.79 3.79
C GLU A 300 -2.94 -24.91 5.08
N SER A 301 -1.71 -25.42 4.97
CA SER A 301 -0.81 -25.63 6.10
C SER A 301 -0.48 -24.33 6.83
N TYR A 302 -0.25 -23.24 6.09
CA TYR A 302 -0.04 -21.91 6.67
C TYR A 302 -1.24 -21.47 7.53
N HIS A 303 -2.47 -21.62 7.03
CA HIS A 303 -3.67 -21.21 7.74
C HIS A 303 -3.95 -22.11 8.95
N LEU A 304 -3.74 -23.43 8.83
CA LEU A 304 -3.83 -24.38 9.94
C LEU A 304 -2.81 -24.06 11.06
N LEU A 305 -1.56 -23.75 10.71
CA LEU A 305 -0.54 -23.35 11.69
C LEU A 305 -0.90 -22.02 12.39
N CYS A 306 -1.53 -21.09 11.68
CA CYS A 306 -1.97 -19.83 12.25
C CYS A 306 -3.16 -19.98 13.21
N GLY A 307 -4.14 -20.82 12.86
CA GLY A 307 -5.38 -21.00 13.63
C GLY A 307 -5.28 -22.04 14.75
N THR A 308 -4.70 -23.20 14.46
CA THR A 308 -4.64 -24.38 15.35
C THR A 308 -3.25 -25.03 15.37
N PRO A 309 -2.19 -24.29 15.77
CA PRO A 309 -0.80 -24.74 15.64
C PRO A 309 -0.51 -26.09 16.29
N ARG A 310 -1.11 -26.37 17.46
CA ARG A 310 -0.86 -27.61 18.20
C ARG A 310 -1.31 -28.86 17.46
N THR A 311 -2.40 -28.77 16.70
CA THR A 311 -2.92 -29.90 15.91
C THR A 311 -2.29 -29.94 14.51
N ALA A 312 -1.97 -28.78 13.94
CA ALA A 312 -1.41 -28.67 12.59
C ALA A 312 0.07 -29.09 12.52
N LEU A 313 0.89 -28.72 13.51
CA LEU A 313 2.34 -28.87 13.45
C LEU A 313 2.81 -30.32 13.19
N PRO A 314 2.29 -31.36 13.86
CA PRO A 314 2.72 -32.73 13.59
C PRO A 314 2.41 -33.21 12.17
N VAL A 315 1.35 -32.67 11.54
CA VAL A 315 0.98 -33.01 10.16
C VAL A 315 1.92 -32.30 9.18
N VAL A 316 2.11 -30.99 9.35
CA VAL A 316 3.00 -30.20 8.48
C VAL A 316 4.45 -30.69 8.53
N LEU A 317 4.92 -31.17 9.69
CA LEU A 317 6.25 -31.77 9.82
C LEU A 317 6.40 -33.10 9.06
N ARG A 318 5.31 -33.85 8.83
CA ARG A 318 5.36 -35.04 7.96
C ARG A 318 5.44 -34.63 6.50
N ASP A 319 4.66 -33.62 6.10
CA ASP A 319 4.70 -33.07 4.76
C ASP A 319 6.11 -32.55 4.38
N VAL A 320 6.92 -32.11 5.36
CA VAL A 320 8.35 -31.76 5.13
C VAL A 320 9.14 -32.97 4.63
N VAL A 321 8.87 -34.17 5.15
CA VAL A 321 9.57 -35.42 4.76
C VAL A 321 9.24 -35.72 3.31
N ASP A 322 7.97 -35.71 2.94
CA ASP A 322 7.53 -35.94 1.57
C ASP A 322 8.11 -34.88 0.61
N ALA A 323 8.14 -33.60 1.02
CA ALA A 323 8.78 -32.53 0.24
C ALA A 323 10.29 -32.74 0.04
N CYS A 324 10.98 -33.35 1.00
CA CYS A 324 12.39 -33.71 0.87
C CYS A 324 12.60 -34.82 -0.17
N ASP A 325 11.69 -35.79 -0.23
CA ASP A 325 11.76 -36.90 -1.17
C ASP A 325 11.57 -36.44 -2.63
N VAL A 326 10.77 -35.40 -2.87
CA VAL A 326 10.65 -34.76 -4.19
C VAL A 326 11.91 -34.00 -4.59
N GLY A 327 12.50 -33.25 -3.63
CA GLY A 327 13.80 -32.62 -3.84
C GLY A 327 14.04 -31.32 -3.08
N ALA A 328 15.31 -30.93 -3.03
CA ALA A 328 15.80 -29.83 -2.19
C ALA A 328 15.24 -28.43 -2.54
N ALA A 329 14.70 -28.23 -3.74
CA ALA A 329 14.04 -26.98 -4.09
C ALA A 329 12.63 -26.89 -3.48
N VAL A 330 11.89 -28.01 -3.49
CA VAL A 330 10.55 -28.13 -2.95
C VAL A 330 10.60 -28.05 -1.42
N ALA A 331 11.51 -28.79 -0.80
CA ALA A 331 11.74 -28.76 0.65
C ALA A 331 12.13 -27.37 1.19
N ARG A 332 12.82 -26.53 0.40
CA ARG A 332 13.15 -25.14 0.80
C ARG A 332 11.97 -24.17 0.67
N ARG A 333 11.04 -24.46 -0.23
CA ARG A 333 9.84 -23.65 -0.46
C ARG A 333 8.75 -23.96 0.56
N TRP A 334 8.71 -25.21 1.03
CA TRP A 334 7.84 -25.71 2.10
C TRP A 334 8.21 -25.10 3.45
#